data_AF-A0A0G4K981-F1
#
_entry.id   AF-A0A0G4K981-F1
#
_cell.length_a   1.000
_cell.length_b   1.000
_cell.length_c   1.000
_cell.angle_alpha   90.00
_cell.angle_beta   90.00
_cell.angle_gamma   90.00
#
_symmetry.space_group_name_H-M   'P 1'
#
loop_
_entity.id
_entity.type
_entity.pdbx_description
1 polymer ?
#
loop_
_entity_poly.entity_id
_entity_poly.type
_entity_poly.pdbx_seq_one_letter_code
_entity_poly.pdbx_strand_id
1 'polypeptide(L)'
;MKIKKIMATIALLSFTWSILPAQTYEDAARITQEADDLQNQGQYQQSYDKSQEASLSIDKAQMALFYRLMNARINKTKNDANNAITEINQMGAATDNQFKTQYEEAVKYFEEGNANIGSIPGPDTVAQTDEEFNTASNTFNTVLEYYNNALSSANSVKEGYLGRERDTASKAIADARGKYNAALGKSIKAGDNNDKTVSGALTKADEALKADNFASVQQNVAAALAGITKAEADAKAAAERAAAAAKAKAEAEAKAKAAAEAKAKAAAEAKAKAEAEAKAKAEAEAKRKAEEEAKLKAQQEALAKEKADAIAKAKQDIANAQQKYDNLVNDNTITRGDEADQNISTLLADANNVVETDPAAASQKALEASQAMDDLVNNRDNTIAREENQRQLDDLKARYQQLVDEGYIIPDSEEDQNLSQIIKDAEDALNNNDNALAREKLEEANRTMNAIYEMGPKRPGDGDLVDVDNNNETGQIIDATTGQTVNTEGKVTVLPMYYTVVQRTPLTDALWRIAGYSFIYNDPIQWYRLYQANRNVLRDPNNPDLILPGQVLTIPSMNGEERAGTYDPNMEYITYDEAMILRNQQQNNAQTNN
;
A
#
# COMPACT_ATOMS: atom_id res chain seq x y z
N MET A 1 24.67 -0.28 7.71
CA MET A 1 24.33 1.00 7.05
C MET A 1 22.91 1.07 6.44
N LYS A 2 22.18 -0.05 6.24
CA LYS A 2 20.93 -0.08 5.44
C LYS A 2 19.66 0.49 6.12
N ILE A 3 19.54 0.42 7.46
CA ILE A 3 18.40 1.01 8.22
C ILE A 3 18.27 2.53 7.98
N LYS A 4 19.39 3.24 7.74
CA LYS A 4 19.41 4.68 7.47
C LYS A 4 18.77 5.09 6.13
N LYS A 5 18.54 4.16 5.17
CA LYS A 5 17.83 4.46 3.91
C LYS A 5 16.31 4.27 4.02
N ILE A 6 15.84 3.24 4.72
CA ILE A 6 14.40 2.99 4.90
C ILE A 6 13.76 4.14 5.71
N MET A 7 14.45 4.62 6.75
CA MET A 7 14.03 5.80 7.51
C MET A 7 14.05 7.11 6.68
N ALA A 8 14.93 7.21 5.67
CA ALA A 8 14.98 8.37 4.78
C ALA A 8 13.80 8.40 3.78
N THR A 9 13.37 7.23 3.28
CA THR A 9 12.22 7.16 2.35
C THR A 9 10.89 7.47 3.03
N ILE A 10 10.70 7.03 4.28
CA ILE A 10 9.52 7.38 5.08
C ILE A 10 9.54 8.86 5.48
N ALA A 11 10.73 9.45 5.71
CA ALA A 11 10.88 10.87 5.99
C ALA A 11 10.68 11.79 4.77
N LEU A 12 10.78 11.29 3.54
CA LEU A 12 10.70 12.13 2.33
C LEU A 12 9.27 12.55 1.94
N LEU A 13 8.23 11.84 2.40
CA LEU A 13 6.85 12.05 1.95
C LEU A 13 6.07 13.15 2.71
N SER A 14 6.69 13.91 3.62
CA SER A 14 6.04 15.05 4.30
C SER A 14 6.98 16.09 4.94
N PHE A 15 7.88 16.69 4.16
CA PHE A 15 8.43 18.03 4.48
C PHE A 15 7.33 19.10 4.24
N THR A 16 7.10 20.15 5.01
CA THR A 16 7.83 20.85 6.10
C THR A 16 6.86 21.22 7.25
N TRP A 17 7.21 21.70 8.45
CA TRP A 17 8.46 22.26 9.01
C TRP A 17 8.41 22.24 10.55
N SER A 18 9.54 22.08 11.24
CA SER A 18 9.81 22.68 12.57
C SER A 18 11.31 22.59 12.89
N ILE A 19 11.82 23.51 13.71
CA ILE A 19 13.27 23.81 13.80
C ILE A 19 14.00 22.99 14.89
N LEU A 20 13.26 22.27 15.75
CA LEU A 20 13.79 21.44 16.83
C LEU A 20 14.49 20.11 16.47
N PRO A 21 14.15 19.37 15.39
CA PRO A 21 14.89 18.15 15.06
C PRO A 21 16.31 18.45 14.57
N ALA A 22 16.60 19.70 14.16
CA ALA A 22 17.98 20.12 13.95
C ALA A 22 18.78 20.05 15.26
N GLN A 23 18.30 20.68 16.34
CA GLN A 23 19.00 20.68 17.63
C GLN A 23 19.25 19.30 18.22
N THR A 24 18.28 18.38 18.22
CA THR A 24 18.50 17.05 18.83
C THR A 24 19.39 16.13 17.98
N TYR A 25 19.34 16.23 16.65
CA TYR A 25 20.30 15.53 15.78
C TYR A 25 21.68 16.21 15.78
N GLU A 26 21.77 17.54 15.92
CA GLU A 26 23.01 18.28 16.14
C GLU A 26 23.65 17.89 17.48
N ASP A 27 22.85 17.77 18.55
CA ASP A 27 23.32 17.29 19.85
C ASP A 27 23.76 15.81 19.78
N ALA A 28 23.00 14.93 19.14
CA ALA A 28 23.42 13.55 18.93
C ALA A 28 24.72 13.44 18.10
N ALA A 29 24.84 14.24 17.03
CA ALA A 29 26.06 14.29 16.21
C ALA A 29 27.24 14.85 17.00
N ARG A 30 27.03 15.92 17.79
CA ARG A 30 28.03 16.53 18.68
C ARG A 30 28.49 15.55 19.75
N ILE A 31 27.58 14.82 20.41
CA ILE A 31 27.91 13.83 21.44
C ILE A 31 28.63 12.62 20.82
N THR A 32 28.25 12.22 19.60
CA THR A 32 29.00 11.19 18.83
C THR A 32 30.43 11.66 18.52
N GLN A 33 30.59 12.92 18.10
CA GLN A 33 31.90 13.50 17.80
C GLN A 33 32.74 13.71 19.07
N GLU A 34 32.13 14.08 20.20
CA GLU A 34 32.76 14.07 21.52
C GLU A 34 33.24 12.65 21.90
N ALA A 35 32.46 11.60 21.60
CA ALA A 35 32.86 10.21 21.84
C ALA A 35 34.05 9.78 20.98
N ASP A 36 34.06 10.13 19.69
CA ASP A 36 35.18 9.87 18.76
C ASP A 36 36.45 10.62 19.19
N ASP A 37 36.35 11.89 19.57
CA ASP A 37 37.49 12.69 20.04
C ASP A 37 38.08 12.14 21.34
N LEU A 38 37.24 11.67 22.27
CA LEU A 38 37.68 11.00 23.51
C LEU A 38 38.33 9.63 23.21
N GLN A 39 37.84 8.90 22.20
CA GLN A 39 38.43 7.63 21.76
C GLN A 39 39.83 7.85 21.17
N ASN A 40 39.98 8.87 20.32
CA ASN A 40 41.25 9.29 19.73
C ASN A 40 42.27 9.79 20.78
N GLN A 41 41.79 10.26 21.94
CA GLN A 41 42.61 10.66 23.10
C GLN A 41 42.91 9.51 24.08
N GLY A 42 42.46 8.28 23.80
CA GLY A 42 42.64 7.11 24.68
C GLY A 42 41.76 7.13 25.94
N GLN A 43 40.75 8.01 26.01
CA GLN A 43 39.84 8.16 27.15
C GLN A 43 38.62 7.25 26.99
N TYR A 44 38.86 5.95 26.81
CA TYR A 44 37.88 4.96 26.38
C TYR A 44 36.62 4.87 27.24
N GLN A 45 36.73 5.05 28.57
CA GLN A 45 35.55 5.06 29.45
C GLN A 45 34.63 6.25 29.15
N GLN A 46 35.21 7.45 29.00
CA GLN A 46 34.43 8.66 28.73
C GLN A 46 33.85 8.65 27.31
N SER A 47 34.59 8.09 26.35
CA SER A 47 34.08 7.80 25.00
C SER A 47 32.89 6.83 25.03
N TYR A 48 32.97 5.74 25.80
CA TYR A 48 31.86 4.80 25.97
C TYR A 48 30.63 5.44 26.64
N ASP A 49 30.83 6.18 27.72
CA ASP A 49 29.74 6.89 28.41
C ASP A 49 29.07 7.90 27.46
N LYS A 50 29.86 8.58 26.61
CA LYS A 50 29.38 9.48 25.57
C LYS A 50 28.67 8.77 24.41
N SER A 51 29.14 7.61 23.97
CA SER A 51 28.46 6.86 22.90
C SER A 51 27.09 6.32 23.35
N GLN A 52 26.96 5.94 24.62
CA GLN A 52 25.68 5.60 25.24
C GLN A 52 24.76 6.83 25.40
N GLU A 53 25.31 8.00 25.77
CA GLU A 53 24.57 9.27 25.77
C GLU A 53 24.06 9.63 24.36
N ALA A 54 24.88 9.41 23.32
CA ALA A 54 24.51 9.63 21.92
C ALA A 54 23.40 8.67 21.47
N SER A 55 23.50 7.36 21.75
CA SER A 55 22.46 6.39 21.41
C SER A 55 21.12 6.77 22.06
N LEU A 56 21.14 7.02 23.38
CA LEU A 56 19.96 7.44 24.13
C LEU A 56 19.34 8.75 23.59
N SER A 57 20.16 9.69 23.11
CA SER A 57 19.70 10.92 22.46
C SER A 57 19.02 10.64 21.11
N ILE A 58 19.60 9.77 20.28
CA ILE A 58 19.05 9.34 18.99
C ILE A 58 17.71 8.63 19.19
N ASP A 59 17.62 7.70 20.14
CA ASP A 59 16.41 6.92 20.39
C ASP A 59 15.26 7.83 20.88
N LYS A 60 15.56 8.76 21.79
CA LYS A 60 14.61 9.81 22.23
C LYS A 60 14.16 10.72 21.07
N ALA A 61 15.05 11.09 20.16
CA ALA A 61 14.72 11.91 19.00
C ALA A 61 13.80 11.17 17.99
N GLN A 62 14.05 9.88 17.77
CA GLN A 62 13.18 9.02 16.94
C GLN A 62 11.79 8.85 17.57
N MET A 63 11.75 8.62 18.89
CA MET A 63 10.51 8.47 19.67
C MET A 63 9.64 9.74 19.59
N ALA A 64 10.24 10.91 19.79
CA ALA A 64 9.56 12.21 19.68
C ALA A 64 9.00 12.45 18.27
N LEU A 65 9.79 12.12 17.23
CA LEU A 65 9.35 12.23 15.84
C LEU A 65 8.14 11.33 15.55
N PHE A 66 8.14 10.10 16.06
CA PHE A 66 7.01 9.18 15.92
C PHE A 66 5.73 9.73 16.57
N TYR A 67 5.78 10.20 17.82
CA TYR A 67 4.60 10.79 18.48
C TYR A 67 4.11 12.06 17.79
N ARG A 68 5.01 12.90 17.26
CA ARG A 68 4.62 14.08 16.48
C ARG A 68 3.89 13.70 15.18
N LEU A 69 4.38 12.68 14.48
CA LEU A 69 3.76 12.15 13.25
C LEU A 69 2.39 11.51 13.53
N MET A 70 2.26 10.72 14.60
CA MET A 70 0.97 10.09 14.97
C MET A 70 -0.07 11.14 15.41
N ASN A 71 0.35 12.13 16.22
CA ASN A 71 -0.50 13.29 16.55
C ASN A 71 -0.94 14.05 15.28
N ALA A 72 -0.03 14.30 14.34
CA ALA A 72 -0.37 14.97 13.08
C ALA A 72 -1.39 14.16 12.24
N ARG A 73 -1.20 12.82 12.15
CA ARG A 73 -2.11 11.91 11.45
C ARG A 73 -3.51 11.92 12.06
N ILE A 74 -3.62 11.81 13.38
CA ILE A 74 -4.89 11.85 14.10
C ILE A 74 -5.59 13.20 13.95
N ASN A 75 -4.86 14.31 14.10
CA ASN A 75 -5.43 15.64 13.89
C ASN A 75 -5.95 15.83 12.46
N LYS A 76 -5.27 15.28 11.45
CA LYS A 76 -5.77 15.28 10.07
C LYS A 76 -7.07 14.46 9.96
N THR A 77 -7.06 13.18 10.32
CA THR A 77 -8.25 12.31 10.21
C THR A 77 -9.43 12.86 11.01
N LYS A 78 -9.20 13.42 12.21
CA LYS A 78 -10.20 14.11 13.02
C LYS A 78 -10.81 15.29 12.26
N ASN A 79 -9.99 16.15 11.66
CA ASN A 79 -10.50 17.31 10.90
C ASN A 79 -11.28 16.85 9.66
N ASP A 80 -10.77 15.85 8.92
CA ASP A 80 -11.44 15.26 7.77
C ASP A 80 -12.81 14.67 8.16
N ALA A 81 -12.88 13.90 9.25
CA ALA A 81 -14.12 13.33 9.80
C ALA A 81 -15.10 14.41 10.24
N ASN A 82 -14.63 15.43 10.99
CA ASN A 82 -15.46 16.54 11.45
C ASN A 82 -16.07 17.33 10.28
N ASN A 83 -15.28 17.57 9.23
CA ASN A 83 -15.74 18.25 8.03
C ASN A 83 -16.82 17.43 7.30
N ALA A 84 -16.58 16.12 7.11
CA ALA A 84 -17.55 15.21 6.49
C ALA A 84 -18.87 15.15 7.27
N ILE A 85 -18.82 14.99 8.60
CA ILE A 85 -19.99 15.01 9.50
C ILE A 85 -20.74 16.35 9.43
N THR A 86 -20.01 17.47 9.38
CA THR A 86 -20.59 18.81 9.26
C THR A 86 -21.32 18.98 7.92
N GLU A 87 -20.73 18.51 6.83
CA GLU A 87 -21.29 18.60 5.48
C GLU A 87 -22.59 17.77 5.34
N ILE A 88 -22.59 16.51 5.80
CA ILE A 88 -23.80 15.67 5.74
C ILE A 88 -24.93 16.18 6.67
N ASN A 89 -24.58 16.83 7.79
CA ASN A 89 -25.56 17.52 8.63
C ASN A 89 -26.17 18.73 7.90
N GLN A 90 -25.35 19.53 7.20
CA GLN A 90 -25.84 20.67 6.39
C GLN A 90 -26.73 20.23 5.21
N MET A 91 -26.47 19.05 4.64
CA MET A 91 -27.36 18.41 3.65
C MET A 91 -28.66 17.86 4.26
N GLY A 92 -28.81 17.86 5.59
CA GLY A 92 -30.03 17.45 6.29
C GLY A 92 -30.09 15.96 6.68
N ALA A 93 -29.03 15.18 6.47
CA ALA A 93 -29.00 13.74 6.76
C ALA A 93 -29.33 13.41 8.23
N ALA A 94 -28.98 14.30 9.17
CA ALA A 94 -29.33 14.18 10.60
C ALA A 94 -30.86 14.18 10.88
N THR A 95 -31.67 14.65 9.93
CA THR A 95 -33.14 14.66 10.01
C THR A 95 -33.81 13.70 9.03
N ASP A 96 -33.03 12.99 8.21
CA ASP A 96 -33.54 12.10 7.17
C ASP A 96 -33.79 10.69 7.71
N ASN A 97 -35.03 10.19 7.60
CA ASN A 97 -35.41 8.88 8.16
C ASN A 97 -34.60 7.69 7.61
N GLN A 98 -33.96 7.81 6.45
CA GLN A 98 -33.15 6.73 5.85
C GLN A 98 -31.70 6.77 6.35
N PHE A 99 -31.13 7.97 6.52
CA PHE A 99 -29.70 8.17 6.78
C PHE A 99 -29.35 8.55 8.21
N LYS A 100 -30.33 9.00 9.01
CA LYS A 100 -30.13 9.47 10.38
C LYS A 100 -29.37 8.47 11.27
N THR A 101 -29.71 7.18 11.21
CA THR A 101 -29.05 6.16 12.06
C THR A 101 -27.55 6.04 11.76
N GLN A 102 -27.16 6.08 10.49
CA GLN A 102 -25.76 6.00 10.07
C GLN A 102 -25.02 7.32 10.34
N TYR A 103 -25.72 8.46 10.25
CA TYR A 103 -25.21 9.75 10.71
C TYR A 103 -24.91 9.74 12.21
N GLU A 104 -25.84 9.25 13.04
CA GLU A 104 -25.66 9.10 14.49
C GLU A 104 -24.51 8.15 14.83
N GLU A 105 -24.29 7.09 14.04
CA GLU A 105 -23.14 6.19 14.17
C GLU A 105 -21.81 6.88 13.83
N ALA A 106 -21.75 7.68 12.76
CA ALA A 106 -20.56 8.48 12.43
C ALA A 106 -20.21 9.50 13.54
N VAL A 107 -21.22 10.18 14.09
CA VAL A 107 -21.07 11.10 15.24
C VAL A 107 -20.58 10.34 16.47
N LYS A 108 -21.15 9.17 16.78
CA LYS A 108 -20.75 8.34 17.91
C LYS A 108 -19.27 7.96 17.83
N TYR A 109 -18.78 7.46 16.69
CA TYR A 109 -17.36 7.15 16.52
C TYR A 109 -16.47 8.40 16.69
N PHE A 110 -16.92 9.57 16.24
CA PHE A 110 -16.20 10.82 16.42
C PHE A 110 -16.14 11.25 17.90
N GLU A 111 -17.22 11.05 18.66
CA GLU A 111 -17.26 11.27 20.11
C GLU A 111 -16.38 10.28 20.88
N GLU A 112 -16.37 8.99 20.52
CA GLU A 112 -15.47 7.98 21.09
C GLU A 112 -13.99 8.33 20.83
N GLY A 113 -13.66 8.82 19.64
CA GLY A 113 -12.33 9.37 19.33
C GLY A 113 -11.98 10.60 20.18
N ASN A 114 -12.93 11.52 20.39
CA ASN A 114 -12.72 12.70 21.23
C ASN A 114 -12.60 12.38 22.73
N ALA A 115 -13.31 11.36 23.23
CA ALA A 115 -13.20 10.92 24.61
C ALA A 115 -11.81 10.34 24.92
N ASN A 116 -11.20 9.66 23.95
CA ASN A 116 -9.90 8.99 24.11
C ASN A 116 -8.70 9.85 23.67
N ILE A 117 -8.89 10.94 22.91
CA ILE A 117 -7.77 11.80 22.45
C ILE A 117 -6.97 12.44 23.59
N GLY A 118 -7.58 12.62 24.78
CA GLY A 118 -6.88 13.14 25.96
C GLY A 118 -5.88 12.16 26.58
N SER A 119 -5.96 10.87 26.23
CA SER A 119 -5.04 9.82 26.68
C SER A 119 -3.79 9.69 25.80
N ILE A 120 -3.73 10.44 24.69
CA ILE A 120 -2.59 10.45 23.77
C ILE A 120 -1.42 11.27 24.35
N PRO A 121 -0.17 10.76 24.31
CA PRO A 121 1.01 11.57 24.62
C PRO A 121 1.12 12.82 23.75
N GLY A 122 1.53 13.93 24.38
CA GLY A 122 1.77 15.19 23.69
C GLY A 122 2.87 15.07 22.63
N PRO A 123 2.92 16.01 21.65
CA PRO A 123 3.88 15.96 20.55
C PRO A 123 5.34 16.10 20.97
N ASP A 124 5.59 16.62 22.19
CA ASP A 124 6.92 16.77 22.79
C ASP A 124 7.16 15.76 23.94
N THR A 125 6.25 14.79 24.14
CA THR A 125 6.43 13.70 25.10
C THR A 125 7.37 12.64 24.51
N VAL A 126 8.14 11.97 25.38
CA VAL A 126 9.04 10.87 25.01
C VAL A 126 8.85 9.74 26.02
N ALA A 127 8.55 8.53 25.54
CA ALA A 127 8.50 7.34 26.40
C ALA A 127 9.90 7.01 26.94
N GLN A 128 9.98 6.61 28.20
CA GLN A 128 11.21 6.20 28.88
C GLN A 128 11.39 4.68 28.90
N THR A 129 10.35 3.92 28.56
CA THR A 129 10.37 2.45 28.47
C THR A 129 9.60 1.96 27.25
N ASP A 130 9.90 0.73 26.80
CA ASP A 130 9.16 0.06 25.73
C ASP A 130 7.68 -0.17 26.11
N GLU A 131 7.37 -0.35 27.39
CA GLU A 131 6.01 -0.52 27.89
C GLU A 131 5.18 0.77 27.77
N GLU A 132 5.78 1.92 28.11
CA GLU A 132 5.18 3.23 27.86
C GLU A 132 4.96 3.49 26.37
N PHE A 133 5.95 3.13 25.53
CA PHE A 133 5.84 3.27 24.08
C PHE A 133 4.72 2.41 23.48
N ASN A 134 4.66 1.13 23.86
CA ASN A 134 3.63 0.21 23.36
C ASN A 134 2.23 0.64 23.82
N THR A 135 2.09 1.08 25.07
CA THR A 135 0.82 1.62 25.59
C THR A 135 0.36 2.85 24.80
N ALA A 136 1.27 3.79 24.56
CA ALA A 136 1.01 4.96 23.74
C ALA A 136 0.61 4.59 22.30
N SER A 137 1.39 3.72 21.65
CA SER A 137 1.19 3.28 20.27
C SER A 137 -0.18 2.60 20.09
N ASN A 138 -0.59 1.75 21.05
CA ASN A 138 -1.93 1.18 21.10
C ASN A 138 -3.02 2.25 21.23
N THR A 139 -2.84 3.23 22.12
CA THR A 139 -3.78 4.35 22.29
C THR A 139 -3.90 5.18 21.00
N PHE A 140 -2.80 5.47 20.33
CA PHE A 140 -2.78 6.14 19.02
C PHE A 140 -3.60 5.36 17.99
N ASN A 141 -3.38 4.05 17.87
CA ASN A 141 -4.09 3.20 16.92
C ASN A 141 -5.60 3.18 17.18
N THR A 142 -6.04 2.99 18.43
CA THR A 142 -7.45 3.00 18.81
C THR A 142 -8.14 4.34 18.51
N VAL A 143 -7.51 5.47 18.86
CA VAL A 143 -8.07 6.81 18.57
C VAL A 143 -8.12 7.09 17.07
N LEU A 144 -7.10 6.68 16.33
CA LEU A 144 -7.07 6.80 14.86
C LEU A 144 -8.16 5.95 14.21
N GLU A 145 -8.40 4.73 14.71
CA GLU A 145 -9.46 3.85 14.25
C GLU A 145 -10.85 4.46 14.46
N TYR A 146 -11.13 5.05 15.63
CA TYR A 146 -12.38 5.79 15.87
C TYR A 146 -12.61 6.91 14.84
N TYR A 147 -11.60 7.75 14.56
CA TYR A 147 -11.75 8.81 13.56
C TYR A 147 -11.83 8.28 12.12
N ASN A 148 -11.15 7.18 11.79
CA ASN A 148 -11.30 6.51 10.49
C ASN A 148 -12.71 5.94 10.30
N ASN A 149 -13.28 5.31 11.33
CA ASN A 149 -14.64 4.76 11.32
C ASN A 149 -15.69 5.87 11.20
N ALA A 150 -15.49 6.99 11.91
CA ALA A 150 -16.30 8.19 11.78
C ALA A 150 -16.28 8.77 10.34
N LEU A 151 -15.08 8.93 9.76
CA LEU A 151 -14.90 9.42 8.39
C LEU A 151 -15.51 8.46 7.35
N SER A 152 -15.29 7.17 7.50
CA SER A 152 -15.81 6.12 6.62
C SER A 152 -17.35 6.09 6.64
N SER A 153 -17.95 6.10 7.83
CA SER A 153 -19.40 6.14 7.99
C SER A 153 -20.00 7.44 7.43
N ALA A 154 -19.39 8.60 7.72
CA ALA A 154 -19.82 9.89 7.18
C ALA A 154 -19.77 9.94 5.63
N ASN A 155 -18.71 9.40 5.02
CA ASN A 155 -18.59 9.32 3.55
C ASN A 155 -19.60 8.34 2.94
N SER A 156 -19.89 7.21 3.60
CA SER A 156 -20.92 6.26 3.19
C SER A 156 -22.31 6.92 3.19
N VAL A 157 -22.64 7.67 4.24
CA VAL A 157 -23.88 8.48 4.33
C VAL A 157 -23.92 9.54 3.23
N LYS A 158 -22.80 10.23 2.97
CA LYS A 158 -22.69 11.26 1.93
C LYS A 158 -23.02 10.70 0.55
N GLU A 159 -22.34 9.62 0.12
CA GLU A 159 -22.58 9.03 -1.20
C GLU A 159 -23.99 8.41 -1.31
N GLY A 160 -24.50 7.78 -0.26
CA GLY A 160 -25.87 7.27 -0.23
C GLY A 160 -26.92 8.38 -0.39
N TYR A 161 -26.75 9.50 0.32
CA TYR A 161 -27.64 10.65 0.25
C TYR A 161 -27.57 11.32 -1.13
N LEU A 162 -26.36 11.65 -1.60
CA LEU A 162 -26.16 12.25 -2.92
C LEU A 162 -26.67 11.35 -4.05
N GLY A 163 -26.46 10.04 -3.98
CA GLY A 163 -27.01 9.07 -4.93
C GLY A 163 -28.54 9.15 -5.04
N ARG A 164 -29.23 9.16 -3.89
CA ARG A 164 -30.71 9.25 -3.86
C ARG A 164 -31.23 10.58 -4.41
N GLU A 165 -30.56 11.69 -4.11
CA GLU A 165 -30.94 13.01 -4.63
C GLU A 165 -30.64 13.12 -6.14
N ARG A 166 -29.51 12.59 -6.63
CA ARG A 166 -29.20 12.45 -8.06
C ARG A 166 -30.26 11.64 -8.80
N ASP A 167 -30.68 10.50 -8.27
CA ASP A 167 -31.74 9.65 -8.86
C ASP A 167 -33.08 10.39 -8.94
N THR A 168 -33.46 11.08 -7.86
CA THR A 168 -34.70 11.85 -7.77
C THR A 168 -34.69 13.03 -8.76
N ALA A 169 -33.58 13.75 -8.83
CA ALA A 169 -33.37 14.87 -9.75
C ALA A 169 -33.34 14.41 -11.22
N SER A 170 -32.61 13.33 -11.52
CA SER A 170 -32.56 12.69 -12.84
C SER A 170 -33.95 12.28 -13.33
N LYS A 171 -34.73 11.63 -12.46
CA LYS A 171 -36.12 11.25 -12.75
C LYS A 171 -37.01 12.47 -13.03
N ALA A 172 -36.88 13.54 -12.25
CA ALA A 172 -37.64 14.77 -12.47
C ALA A 172 -37.32 15.43 -13.82
N ILE A 173 -36.04 15.42 -14.24
CA ILE A 173 -35.63 15.88 -15.58
C ILE A 173 -36.20 14.97 -16.67
N ALA A 174 -36.16 13.64 -16.49
CA ALA A 174 -36.70 12.67 -17.44
C ALA A 174 -38.23 12.83 -17.63
N ASP A 175 -38.99 12.99 -16.54
CA ASP A 175 -40.44 13.25 -16.58
C ASP A 175 -40.77 14.57 -17.28
N ALA A 176 -39.96 15.62 -17.07
CA ALA A 176 -40.10 16.90 -17.75
C ALA A 176 -39.76 16.83 -19.25
N ARG A 177 -38.68 16.10 -19.62
CA ARG A 177 -38.35 15.78 -21.01
C ARG A 177 -39.46 14.97 -21.71
N GLY A 178 -40.08 14.02 -21.01
CA GLY A 178 -41.23 13.26 -21.51
C GLY A 178 -42.42 14.16 -21.86
N LYS A 179 -42.77 15.10 -20.96
CA LYS A 179 -43.81 16.12 -21.21
C LYS A 179 -43.45 17.06 -22.35
N TYR A 180 -42.20 17.51 -22.42
CA TYR A 180 -41.70 18.35 -23.51
C TYR A 180 -41.86 17.66 -24.87
N ASN A 181 -41.40 16.41 -24.99
CA ASN A 181 -41.52 15.61 -26.20
C ASN A 181 -42.99 15.36 -26.59
N ALA A 182 -43.90 15.21 -25.62
CA ALA A 182 -45.33 15.03 -25.86
C ALA A 182 -46.03 16.32 -26.35
N ALA A 183 -45.52 17.50 -26.00
CA ALA A 183 -45.97 18.82 -26.43
C ALA A 183 -45.38 19.25 -27.79
N LEU A 184 -44.19 18.72 -28.14
CA LEU A 184 -43.51 18.98 -29.40
C LEU A 184 -44.39 18.58 -30.60
N GLY A 185 -44.44 19.44 -31.62
CA GLY A 185 -45.29 19.27 -32.81
C GLY A 185 -46.78 19.54 -32.58
N LYS A 186 -47.22 19.80 -31.34
CA LYS A 186 -48.61 20.16 -30.99
C LYS A 186 -48.71 21.61 -30.50
N SER A 187 -48.24 21.86 -29.29
CA SER A 187 -48.25 23.17 -28.62
C SER A 187 -46.91 23.89 -28.71
N ILE A 188 -45.80 23.15 -28.88
CA ILE A 188 -44.45 23.68 -29.10
C ILE A 188 -43.97 23.27 -30.49
N LYS A 189 -43.37 24.20 -31.26
CA LYS A 189 -42.75 23.90 -32.56
C LYS A 189 -41.24 23.99 -32.46
N ALA A 190 -40.55 23.04 -33.10
CA ALA A 190 -39.09 23.02 -33.14
C ALA A 190 -38.53 24.36 -33.68
N GLY A 191 -37.56 24.93 -32.97
CA GLY A 191 -36.91 26.21 -33.26
C GLY A 191 -37.69 27.47 -32.84
N ASP A 192 -38.92 27.35 -32.32
CA ASP A 192 -39.69 28.49 -31.83
C ASP A 192 -39.19 29.00 -30.46
N ASN A 193 -39.79 30.09 -29.96
CA ASN A 193 -39.37 30.69 -28.69
C ASN A 193 -39.75 29.83 -27.47
N ASN A 194 -40.79 29.01 -27.57
CA ASN A 194 -41.22 28.12 -26.49
C ASN A 194 -40.30 26.89 -26.41
N ASP A 195 -39.90 26.31 -27.55
CA ASP A 195 -38.82 25.31 -27.62
C ASP A 195 -37.58 25.84 -26.91
N LYS A 196 -36.98 26.94 -27.40
CA LYS A 196 -35.73 27.50 -26.84
C LYS A 196 -35.81 27.78 -25.34
N THR A 197 -36.99 28.17 -24.84
CA THR A 197 -37.21 28.41 -23.41
C THR A 197 -37.21 27.09 -22.62
N VAL A 198 -37.94 26.08 -23.09
CA VAL A 198 -38.06 24.79 -22.39
C VAL A 198 -36.79 23.95 -22.54
N SER A 199 -36.24 23.83 -23.75
CA SER A 199 -34.99 23.09 -23.99
C SER A 199 -33.81 23.73 -23.26
N GLY A 200 -33.69 25.06 -23.29
CA GLY A 200 -32.67 25.78 -22.52
C GLY A 200 -32.80 25.65 -21.00
N ALA A 201 -34.02 25.54 -20.46
CA ALA A 201 -34.25 25.24 -19.05
C ALA A 201 -33.86 23.79 -18.71
N LEU A 202 -34.18 22.82 -19.57
CA LEU A 202 -33.79 21.42 -19.37
C LEU A 202 -32.26 21.25 -19.42
N THR A 203 -31.55 21.90 -20.34
CA THR A 203 -30.08 21.89 -20.38
C THR A 203 -29.46 22.43 -19.08
N LYS A 204 -30.00 23.53 -18.53
CA LYS A 204 -29.54 24.06 -17.22
C LYS A 204 -29.86 23.13 -16.06
N ALA A 205 -30.90 22.30 -16.16
CA ALA A 205 -31.17 21.25 -15.19
C ALA A 205 -30.12 20.12 -15.28
N ASP A 206 -29.73 19.71 -16.50
CA ASP A 206 -28.65 18.72 -16.69
C ASP A 206 -27.28 19.25 -16.18
N GLU A 207 -26.98 20.53 -16.41
CA GLU A 207 -25.79 21.21 -15.90
C GLU A 207 -25.79 21.28 -14.36
N ALA A 208 -26.93 21.65 -13.75
CA ALA A 208 -27.10 21.68 -12.31
C ALA A 208 -26.98 20.28 -11.67
N LEU A 209 -27.47 19.24 -12.34
CA LEU A 209 -27.35 17.85 -11.87
C LEU A 209 -25.90 17.38 -11.85
N LYS A 210 -25.09 17.72 -12.86
CA LYS A 210 -23.65 17.42 -12.89
C LYS A 210 -22.85 18.11 -11.79
N ALA A 211 -23.40 19.17 -11.19
CA ALA A 211 -22.79 19.94 -10.11
C ALA A 211 -23.41 19.63 -8.74
N ASP A 212 -24.20 18.54 -8.62
CA ASP A 212 -24.96 18.16 -7.41
C ASP A 212 -25.83 19.29 -6.82
N ASN A 213 -26.23 20.26 -7.64
CA ASN A 213 -27.01 21.43 -7.24
C ASN A 213 -28.51 21.14 -7.39
N PHE A 214 -29.03 20.24 -6.57
CA PHE A 214 -30.40 19.73 -6.66
C PHE A 214 -31.47 20.83 -6.55
N ALA A 215 -31.21 21.90 -5.79
CA ALA A 215 -32.09 23.08 -5.72
C ALA A 215 -32.22 23.78 -7.09
N SER A 216 -31.10 23.95 -7.81
CA SER A 216 -31.10 24.51 -9.17
C SER A 216 -31.71 23.53 -10.19
N VAL A 217 -31.57 22.21 -9.99
CA VAL A 217 -32.31 21.23 -10.80
C VAL A 217 -33.81 21.42 -10.64
N GLN A 218 -34.32 21.46 -9.40
CA GLN A 218 -35.75 21.67 -9.12
C GLN A 218 -36.26 22.99 -9.74
N GLN A 219 -35.50 24.09 -9.60
CA GLN A 219 -35.85 25.38 -10.20
C GLN A 219 -35.94 25.32 -11.74
N ASN A 220 -34.94 24.72 -12.39
CA ASN A 220 -34.88 24.64 -13.85
C ASN A 220 -35.93 23.66 -14.42
N VAL A 221 -36.20 22.54 -13.74
CA VAL A 221 -37.31 21.62 -14.07
C VAL A 221 -38.66 22.32 -13.92
N ALA A 222 -38.88 23.09 -12.84
CA ALA A 222 -40.10 23.86 -12.67
C ALA A 222 -40.27 24.94 -13.76
N ALA A 223 -39.19 25.61 -14.17
CA ALA A 223 -39.20 26.57 -15.27
C ALA A 223 -39.53 25.91 -16.63
N ALA A 224 -38.97 24.73 -16.91
CA ALA A 224 -39.30 23.95 -18.10
C ALA A 224 -40.77 23.55 -18.13
N LEU A 225 -41.31 23.02 -17.02
CA LEU A 225 -42.73 22.65 -16.89
C LEU A 225 -43.66 23.86 -17.06
N ALA A 226 -43.33 25.00 -16.45
CA ALA A 226 -44.11 26.23 -16.62
C ALA A 226 -44.10 26.74 -18.07
N GLY A 227 -42.97 26.61 -18.78
CA GLY A 227 -42.86 26.90 -20.21
C GLY A 227 -43.77 26.01 -21.07
N ILE A 228 -43.84 24.71 -20.77
CA ILE A 228 -44.74 23.77 -21.44
C ILE A 228 -46.21 24.17 -21.22
N THR A 229 -46.62 24.36 -19.97
CA THR A 229 -48.02 24.74 -19.63
C THR A 229 -48.43 26.06 -20.29
N LYS A 230 -47.51 27.04 -20.37
CA LYS A 230 -47.76 28.29 -21.10
C LYS A 230 -47.96 28.05 -22.61
N ALA A 231 -47.10 27.25 -23.24
CA ALA A 231 -47.22 26.93 -24.66
C ALA A 231 -48.53 26.20 -24.99
N GLU A 232 -48.99 25.30 -24.11
CA GLU A 232 -50.29 24.63 -24.23
C GLU A 232 -51.46 25.61 -24.15
N ALA A 233 -51.42 26.57 -23.22
CA ALA A 233 -52.43 27.62 -23.08
C ALA A 233 -52.46 28.56 -24.30
N ASP A 234 -51.29 29.00 -24.78
CA ASP A 234 -51.16 29.86 -25.96
C ASP A 234 -51.67 29.15 -27.24
N ALA A 235 -51.35 27.87 -27.40
CA ALA A 235 -51.83 27.04 -28.51
C ALA A 235 -53.36 26.85 -28.48
N LYS A 236 -53.94 26.61 -27.30
CA LYS A 236 -55.40 26.52 -27.12
C LYS A 236 -56.09 27.83 -27.47
N ALA A 237 -55.59 28.96 -26.98
CA ALA A 237 -56.14 30.29 -27.29
C ALA A 237 -56.03 30.63 -28.80
N ALA A 238 -54.97 30.19 -29.47
CA ALA A 238 -54.83 30.32 -30.92
C ALA A 238 -55.87 29.47 -31.68
N ALA A 239 -56.11 28.23 -31.25
CA ALA A 239 -57.12 27.35 -31.84
C ALA A 239 -58.55 27.90 -31.66
N GLU A 240 -58.89 28.42 -30.48
CA GLU A 240 -60.19 29.04 -30.21
C GLU A 240 -60.42 30.29 -31.07
N ARG A 241 -59.41 31.15 -31.24
CA ARG A 241 -59.46 32.31 -32.15
C ARG A 241 -59.63 31.88 -33.62
N ALA A 242 -58.92 30.84 -34.06
CA ALA A 242 -59.05 30.31 -35.42
C ALA A 242 -60.45 29.71 -35.67
N ALA A 243 -61.01 28.98 -34.71
CA ALA A 243 -62.37 28.45 -34.79
C ALA A 243 -63.43 29.56 -34.83
N ALA A 244 -63.27 30.61 -34.01
CA ALA A 244 -64.16 31.78 -34.04
C ALA A 244 -64.08 32.53 -35.39
N ALA A 245 -62.88 32.72 -35.94
CA ALA A 245 -62.68 33.33 -37.26
C ALA A 245 -63.27 32.48 -38.39
N ALA A 246 -63.10 31.15 -38.34
CA ALA A 246 -63.69 30.23 -39.31
C ALA A 246 -65.23 30.25 -39.25
N LYS A 247 -65.81 30.28 -38.04
CA LYS A 247 -67.26 30.42 -37.85
C LYS A 247 -67.78 31.76 -38.39
N ALA A 248 -67.11 32.87 -38.11
CA ALA A 248 -67.47 34.18 -38.64
C ALA A 248 -67.38 34.24 -40.18
N LYS A 249 -66.37 33.59 -40.77
CA LYS A 249 -66.24 33.46 -42.23
C LYS A 249 -67.36 32.60 -42.83
N ALA A 250 -67.71 31.48 -42.19
CA ALA A 250 -68.81 30.62 -42.62
C ALA A 250 -70.18 31.32 -42.52
N GLU A 251 -70.42 32.12 -41.47
CA GLU A 251 -71.64 32.94 -41.34
C GLU A 251 -71.69 34.07 -42.38
N ALA A 252 -70.54 34.63 -42.79
CA ALA A 252 -70.45 35.60 -43.87
C ALA A 252 -70.71 34.96 -45.25
N GLU A 253 -70.11 33.80 -45.54
CA GLU A 253 -70.36 33.04 -46.78
C GLU A 253 -71.81 32.51 -46.86
N ALA A 254 -72.42 32.13 -45.73
CA ALA A 254 -73.84 31.77 -45.67
C ALA A 254 -74.77 32.96 -45.98
N LYS A 255 -74.44 34.16 -45.48
CA LYS A 255 -75.16 35.40 -45.85
C LYS A 255 -74.95 35.78 -47.32
N ALA A 256 -73.77 35.54 -47.89
CA ALA A 256 -73.51 35.74 -49.31
C ALA A 256 -74.30 34.76 -50.21
N LYS A 257 -74.40 33.48 -49.83
CA LYS A 257 -75.26 32.50 -50.52
C LYS A 257 -76.76 32.80 -50.37
N ALA A 258 -77.21 33.27 -49.21
CA ALA A 258 -78.60 33.71 -49.01
C ALA A 258 -79.00 34.92 -49.90
N ALA A 259 -78.03 35.70 -50.40
CA ALA A 259 -78.26 36.74 -51.40
C ALA A 259 -78.16 36.24 -52.86
N ALA A 260 -77.58 35.06 -53.10
CA ALA A 260 -77.33 34.50 -54.43
C ALA A 260 -78.36 33.43 -54.86
N GLU A 261 -78.95 32.68 -53.92
CA GLU A 261 -79.90 31.59 -54.21
C GLU A 261 -81.37 31.98 -53.97
N ALA A 262 -81.77 33.12 -54.54
CA ALA A 262 -83.15 33.38 -54.96
C ALA A 262 -83.46 32.79 -56.36
N LYS A 263 -82.67 31.80 -56.81
CA LYS A 263 -82.88 31.01 -58.03
C LYS A 263 -82.49 29.55 -57.80
N ALA A 264 -83.29 28.64 -58.37
CA ALA A 264 -83.10 27.18 -58.43
C ALA A 264 -83.23 26.39 -57.11
N LYS A 265 -84.49 26.16 -56.71
CA LYS A 265 -84.91 25.00 -55.92
C LYS A 265 -84.99 23.74 -56.83
N ALA A 266 -85.02 22.56 -56.17
CA ALA A 266 -85.31 21.21 -56.69
C ALA A 266 -84.14 20.48 -57.39
N ALA A 267 -83.91 19.17 -57.17
CA ALA A 267 -84.67 18.15 -56.42
C ALA A 267 -83.70 17.26 -55.60
N ALA A 268 -83.98 16.95 -54.32
CA ALA A 268 -84.62 15.70 -53.84
C ALA A 268 -83.85 14.42 -54.28
N GLU A 269 -83.18 13.71 -53.37
CA GLU A 269 -83.73 12.57 -52.59
C GLU A 269 -84.18 11.38 -53.47
N ALA A 270 -83.79 10.12 -53.22
CA ALA A 270 -83.03 9.54 -52.10
C ALA A 270 -82.53 8.11 -52.44
N LYS A 271 -82.06 7.40 -51.40
CA LYS A 271 -82.20 5.93 -51.18
C LYS A 271 -80.95 5.05 -51.37
N ALA A 272 -80.08 5.11 -50.36
CA ALA A 272 -79.57 3.97 -49.60
C ALA A 272 -79.54 2.56 -50.24
N LYS A 273 -78.31 2.07 -50.50
CA LYS A 273 -77.84 0.71 -50.17
C LYS A 273 -76.35 0.56 -50.55
N ALA A 274 -75.43 0.52 -49.58
CA ALA A 274 -74.04 0.00 -49.74
C ALA A 274 -73.21 -0.05 -48.43
N GLU A 275 -73.63 0.61 -47.35
CA GLU A 275 -72.84 0.67 -46.10
C GLU A 275 -72.98 -0.61 -45.25
N ALA A 276 -72.17 -1.63 -45.54
CA ALA A 276 -71.94 -2.75 -44.63
C ALA A 276 -70.55 -3.41 -44.78
N GLU A 277 -70.01 -3.57 -46.00
CA GLU A 277 -68.82 -4.42 -46.22
C GLU A 277 -67.50 -3.67 -46.52
N ALA A 278 -67.52 -2.37 -46.81
CA ALA A 278 -66.30 -1.62 -47.14
C ALA A 278 -65.48 -1.13 -45.92
N LYS A 279 -66.03 -1.18 -44.70
CA LYS A 279 -65.38 -0.60 -43.51
C LYS A 279 -64.45 -1.57 -42.76
N ALA A 280 -64.65 -2.88 -42.90
CA ALA A 280 -63.94 -3.90 -42.13
C ALA A 280 -62.52 -4.27 -42.67
N LYS A 281 -62.19 -3.97 -43.93
CA LYS A 281 -60.84 -4.23 -44.49
C LYS A 281 -59.87 -3.05 -44.35
N ALA A 282 -60.35 -1.81 -44.48
CA ALA A 282 -59.51 -0.62 -44.37
C ALA A 282 -58.95 -0.41 -42.94
N GLU A 283 -59.76 -0.71 -41.92
CA GLU A 283 -59.39 -0.53 -40.50
C GLU A 283 -58.37 -1.58 -40.02
N ALA A 284 -58.40 -2.79 -40.60
CA ALA A 284 -57.43 -3.85 -40.30
C ALA A 284 -56.04 -3.59 -40.92
N GLU A 285 -55.97 -3.08 -42.16
CA GLU A 285 -54.68 -2.81 -42.82
C GLU A 285 -54.00 -1.55 -42.27
N ALA A 286 -54.78 -0.50 -41.95
CA ALA A 286 -54.25 0.71 -41.32
C ALA A 286 -53.66 0.43 -39.93
N LYS A 287 -54.33 -0.41 -39.12
CA LYS A 287 -53.85 -0.78 -37.78
C LYS A 287 -52.55 -1.60 -37.86
N ARG A 288 -52.42 -2.51 -38.83
CA ARG A 288 -51.20 -3.31 -38.99
C ARG A 288 -49.99 -2.47 -39.43
N LYS A 289 -50.18 -1.50 -40.33
CA LYS A 289 -49.11 -0.55 -40.73
C LYS A 289 -48.67 0.35 -39.57
N ALA A 290 -49.61 0.87 -38.79
CA ALA A 290 -49.30 1.71 -37.62
C ALA A 290 -48.54 0.95 -36.51
N GLU A 291 -48.87 -0.32 -36.29
CA GLU A 291 -48.19 -1.17 -35.30
C GLU A 291 -46.77 -1.58 -35.74
N GLU A 292 -46.58 -1.84 -37.04
CA GLU A 292 -45.28 -2.15 -37.65
C GLU A 292 -44.35 -0.93 -37.68
N GLU A 293 -44.88 0.27 -37.99
CA GLU A 293 -44.14 1.55 -37.93
C GLU A 293 -43.78 1.95 -36.49
N ALA A 294 -44.70 1.77 -35.53
CA ALA A 294 -44.43 2.02 -34.11
C ALA A 294 -43.35 1.08 -33.56
N LYS A 295 -43.35 -0.20 -33.96
CA LYS A 295 -42.33 -1.18 -33.57
C LYS A 295 -40.96 -0.86 -34.18
N LEU A 296 -40.92 -0.44 -35.46
CA LEU A 296 -39.69 -0.02 -36.11
C LEU A 296 -39.09 1.22 -35.44
N LYS A 297 -39.92 2.21 -35.10
CA LYS A 297 -39.50 3.43 -34.39
C LYS A 297 -39.01 3.13 -32.97
N ALA A 298 -39.68 2.26 -32.23
CA ALA A 298 -39.23 1.82 -30.91
C ALA A 298 -37.90 1.04 -30.97
N GLN A 299 -37.68 0.21 -32.00
CA GLN A 299 -36.38 -0.43 -32.22
C GLN A 299 -35.28 0.56 -32.59
N GLN A 300 -35.56 1.57 -33.42
CA GLN A 300 -34.60 2.62 -33.75
C GLN A 300 -34.25 3.49 -32.53
N GLU A 301 -35.22 3.81 -31.67
CA GLU A 301 -35.00 4.58 -30.44
C GLU A 301 -34.20 3.77 -29.39
N ALA A 302 -34.47 2.46 -29.28
CA ALA A 302 -33.66 1.55 -28.44
C ALA A 302 -32.22 1.44 -28.95
N LEU A 303 -32.01 1.22 -30.25
CA LEU A 303 -30.67 1.15 -30.87
C LEU A 303 -29.92 2.48 -30.78
N ALA A 304 -30.61 3.62 -30.89
CA ALA A 304 -30.02 4.94 -30.72
C ALA A 304 -29.55 5.16 -29.27
N LYS A 305 -30.33 4.70 -28.29
CA LYS A 305 -29.94 4.75 -26.88
C LYS A 305 -28.77 3.81 -26.59
N GLU A 306 -28.82 2.56 -27.04
CA GLU A 306 -27.75 1.57 -26.88
C GLU A 306 -26.44 2.07 -27.50
N LYS A 307 -26.50 2.70 -28.70
CA LYS A 307 -25.33 3.34 -29.30
C LYS A 307 -24.83 4.54 -28.48
N ALA A 308 -25.71 5.37 -27.92
CA ALA A 308 -25.32 6.50 -27.08
C ALA A 308 -24.65 6.04 -25.77
N ASP A 309 -25.19 5.01 -25.12
CA ASP A 309 -24.63 4.41 -23.91
C ASP A 309 -23.26 3.76 -24.20
N ALA A 310 -23.10 3.10 -25.35
CA ALA A 310 -21.82 2.56 -25.82
C ALA A 310 -20.78 3.67 -26.12
N ILE A 311 -21.17 4.78 -26.76
CA ILE A 311 -20.30 5.94 -27.00
C ILE A 311 -19.86 6.57 -25.66
N ALA A 312 -20.78 6.69 -24.69
CA ALA A 312 -20.46 7.24 -23.37
C ALA A 312 -19.42 6.36 -22.65
N LYS A 313 -19.60 5.03 -22.67
CA LYS A 313 -18.62 4.08 -22.12
C LYS A 313 -17.27 4.18 -22.83
N ALA A 314 -17.25 4.16 -24.17
CA ALA A 314 -16.01 4.25 -24.94
C ALA A 314 -15.23 5.55 -24.65
N LYS A 315 -15.94 6.69 -24.48
CA LYS A 315 -15.32 7.96 -24.06
C LYS A 315 -14.75 7.90 -22.64
N GLN A 316 -15.39 7.18 -21.72
CA GLN A 316 -14.86 6.95 -20.38
C GLN A 316 -13.60 6.06 -20.41
N ASP A 317 -13.63 4.97 -21.18
CA ASP A 317 -12.47 4.07 -21.34
C ASP A 317 -11.27 4.83 -21.93
N ILE A 318 -11.48 5.65 -22.97
CA ILE A 318 -10.47 6.54 -23.56
C ILE A 318 -9.95 7.55 -22.54
N ALA A 319 -10.82 8.21 -21.77
CA ALA A 319 -10.41 9.20 -20.78
C ALA A 319 -9.56 8.59 -19.65
N ASN A 320 -9.94 7.40 -19.17
CA ASN A 320 -9.17 6.65 -18.18
C ASN A 320 -7.79 6.27 -18.72
N ALA A 321 -7.73 5.76 -19.96
CA ALA A 321 -6.46 5.39 -20.61
C ALA A 321 -5.58 6.62 -20.87
N GLN A 322 -6.15 7.75 -21.33
CA GLN A 322 -5.41 9.00 -21.52
C GLN A 322 -4.83 9.53 -20.19
N GLN A 323 -5.61 9.53 -19.11
CA GLN A 323 -5.13 9.94 -17.79
C GLN A 323 -3.97 9.04 -17.30
N LYS A 324 -4.07 7.73 -17.55
CA LYS A 324 -3.00 6.77 -17.23
C LYS A 324 -1.72 7.06 -18.03
N TYR A 325 -1.85 7.29 -19.33
CA TYR A 325 -0.73 7.65 -20.20
C TYR A 325 -0.08 8.97 -19.77
N ASP A 326 -0.87 10.01 -19.48
CA ASP A 326 -0.36 11.30 -19.01
C ASP A 326 0.42 11.15 -17.69
N ASN A 327 -0.07 10.32 -16.77
CA ASN A 327 0.64 9.99 -15.51
C ASN A 327 1.97 9.26 -15.77
N LEU A 328 2.00 8.28 -16.67
CA LEU A 328 3.21 7.50 -17.00
C LEU A 328 4.23 8.27 -17.83
N VAL A 329 3.82 9.31 -18.55
CA VAL A 329 4.73 10.29 -19.14
C VAL A 329 5.28 11.24 -18.07
N ASN A 330 4.46 11.64 -17.09
CA ASN A 330 4.88 12.55 -16.01
C ASN A 330 5.83 11.90 -14.99
N ASP A 331 5.72 10.58 -14.74
CA ASP A 331 6.66 9.83 -13.88
C ASP A 331 7.91 9.31 -14.64
N ASN A 332 8.00 9.59 -15.95
CA ASN A 332 9.03 9.14 -16.89
C ASN A 332 9.07 7.62 -17.18
N THR A 333 7.98 6.89 -16.95
CA THR A 333 7.85 5.49 -17.41
C THR A 333 7.74 5.37 -18.93
N ILE A 334 7.10 6.35 -19.58
CA ILE A 334 7.00 6.46 -21.04
C ILE A 334 7.86 7.62 -21.51
N THR A 335 8.83 7.37 -22.40
CA THR A 335 9.67 8.42 -22.98
C THR A 335 9.10 8.86 -24.33
N ARG A 336 8.69 10.12 -24.44
CA ARG A 336 8.11 10.65 -25.69
C ARG A 336 9.01 10.40 -26.90
N GLY A 337 8.45 9.75 -27.91
CA GLY A 337 9.11 9.32 -29.14
C GLY A 337 9.64 7.89 -29.14
N ASP A 338 9.60 7.16 -28.02
CA ASP A 338 9.95 5.74 -27.98
C ASP A 338 8.87 4.83 -28.62
N GLU A 339 9.16 3.54 -28.77
CA GLU A 339 8.25 2.58 -29.45
C GLU A 339 6.96 2.34 -28.65
N ALA A 340 7.02 2.45 -27.32
CA ALA A 340 5.87 2.28 -26.43
C ALA A 340 4.94 3.51 -26.50
N ASP A 341 5.51 4.71 -26.47
CA ASP A 341 4.84 6.00 -26.71
C ASP A 341 4.14 6.01 -28.06
N GLN A 342 4.83 5.62 -29.13
CA GLN A 342 4.26 5.53 -30.48
C GLN A 342 3.10 4.53 -30.56
N ASN A 343 3.21 3.36 -29.94
CA ASN A 343 2.16 2.35 -29.91
C ASN A 343 0.92 2.85 -29.13
N ILE A 344 1.12 3.31 -27.89
CA ILE A 344 0.04 3.73 -27.00
C ILE A 344 -0.67 4.99 -27.54
N SER A 345 0.09 5.98 -28.02
CA SER A 345 -0.51 7.19 -28.63
C SER A 345 -1.26 6.88 -29.93
N THR A 346 -0.81 5.90 -30.72
CA THR A 346 -1.53 5.43 -31.92
C THR A 346 -2.85 4.75 -31.52
N LEU A 347 -2.85 3.86 -30.51
CA LEU A 347 -4.06 3.21 -30.01
C LEU A 347 -5.07 4.23 -29.46
N LEU A 348 -4.61 5.23 -28.69
CA LEU A 348 -5.46 6.31 -28.17
C LEU A 348 -5.99 7.23 -29.28
N ALA A 349 -5.18 7.57 -30.28
CA ALA A 349 -5.62 8.36 -31.43
C ALA A 349 -6.68 7.61 -32.26
N ASP A 350 -6.44 6.32 -32.53
CA ASP A 350 -7.39 5.46 -33.24
C ASP A 350 -8.70 5.26 -32.47
N ALA A 351 -8.64 5.09 -31.14
CA ALA A 351 -9.82 4.98 -30.30
C ALA A 351 -10.69 6.26 -30.40
N ASN A 352 -10.06 7.43 -30.34
CA ASN A 352 -10.72 8.72 -30.54
C ASN A 352 -11.31 8.87 -31.95
N ASN A 353 -10.60 8.41 -32.99
CA ASN A 353 -11.05 8.49 -34.38
C ASN A 353 -12.32 7.66 -34.65
N VAL A 354 -12.51 6.51 -33.97
CA VAL A 354 -13.65 5.61 -34.21
C VAL A 354 -14.78 5.75 -33.19
N VAL A 355 -14.63 6.55 -32.14
CA VAL A 355 -15.57 6.62 -31.00
C VAL A 355 -17.04 6.91 -31.37
N GLU A 356 -17.30 7.70 -32.41
CA GLU A 356 -18.67 8.01 -32.87
C GLU A 356 -19.20 7.00 -33.91
N THR A 357 -18.31 6.31 -34.63
CA THR A 357 -18.67 5.40 -35.73
C THR A 357 -18.80 3.96 -35.24
N ASP A 358 -17.84 3.49 -34.45
CA ASP A 358 -17.76 2.17 -33.82
C ASP A 358 -17.25 2.30 -32.36
N PRO A 359 -18.16 2.53 -31.40
CA PRO A 359 -17.79 2.67 -29.98
C PRO A 359 -17.26 1.36 -29.37
N ALA A 360 -17.57 0.19 -29.94
CA ALA A 360 -17.04 -1.08 -29.46
C ALA A 360 -15.56 -1.21 -29.81
N ALA A 361 -15.18 -0.90 -31.05
CA ALA A 361 -13.78 -0.81 -31.45
C ALA A 361 -13.00 0.28 -30.69
N ALA A 362 -13.63 1.42 -30.38
CA ALA A 362 -13.01 2.48 -29.60
C ALA A 362 -12.71 2.05 -28.15
N SER A 363 -13.68 1.44 -27.47
CA SER A 363 -13.52 0.87 -26.12
C SER A 363 -12.43 -0.20 -26.12
N GLN A 364 -12.43 -1.12 -27.10
CA GLN A 364 -11.41 -2.16 -27.25
C GLN A 364 -9.99 -1.57 -27.39
N LYS A 365 -9.78 -0.58 -28.26
CA LYS A 365 -8.46 0.06 -28.44
C LYS A 365 -8.00 0.85 -27.21
N ALA A 366 -8.92 1.47 -26.46
CA ALA A 366 -8.59 2.12 -25.19
C ALA A 366 -8.17 1.10 -24.11
N LEU A 367 -8.80 -0.08 -24.08
CA LEU A 367 -8.42 -1.18 -23.20
C LEU A 367 -7.07 -1.79 -23.60
N GLU A 368 -6.80 -1.97 -24.89
CA GLU A 368 -5.49 -2.41 -25.41
C GLU A 368 -4.38 -1.41 -25.03
N ALA A 369 -4.64 -0.10 -25.13
CA ALA A 369 -3.73 0.93 -24.65
C ALA A 369 -3.50 0.83 -23.13
N SER A 370 -4.55 0.61 -22.33
CA SER A 370 -4.42 0.39 -20.88
C SER A 370 -3.59 -0.84 -20.55
N GLN A 371 -3.80 -1.95 -21.26
CA GLN A 371 -3.05 -3.20 -21.07
C GLN A 371 -1.56 -3.02 -21.40
N ALA A 372 -1.23 -2.38 -22.54
CA ALA A 372 0.14 -2.04 -22.86
C ALA A 372 0.81 -1.16 -21.77
N MET A 373 0.05 -0.25 -21.16
CA MET A 373 0.52 0.54 -20.01
C MET A 373 0.67 -0.28 -18.71
N ASP A 374 -0.20 -1.28 -18.46
CA ASP A 374 -0.02 -2.21 -17.32
C ASP A 374 1.24 -3.06 -17.51
N ASP A 375 1.48 -3.57 -18.72
CA ASP A 375 2.66 -4.36 -19.04
C ASP A 375 3.96 -3.55 -18.90
N LEU A 376 3.96 -2.27 -19.26
CA LEU A 376 5.11 -1.37 -19.03
C LEU A 376 5.39 -1.18 -17.53
N VAL A 377 4.36 -0.94 -16.71
CA VAL A 377 4.52 -0.79 -15.26
C VAL A 377 5.02 -2.11 -14.65
N ASN A 378 4.43 -3.24 -15.01
CA ASN A 378 4.86 -4.57 -14.56
C ASN A 378 6.32 -4.87 -14.98
N ASN A 379 6.74 -4.50 -16.19
CA ASN A 379 8.12 -4.67 -16.66
C ASN A 379 9.10 -3.73 -15.94
N ARG A 380 8.70 -2.47 -15.69
CA ARG A 380 9.49 -1.52 -14.90
C ARG A 380 9.70 -2.02 -13.48
N ASP A 381 8.62 -2.45 -12.82
CA ASP A 381 8.65 -2.90 -11.44
C ASP A 381 9.44 -4.23 -11.30
N ASN A 382 9.33 -5.13 -12.29
CA ASN A 382 10.21 -6.31 -12.40
C ASN A 382 11.68 -5.95 -12.65
N THR A 383 11.96 -4.89 -13.41
CA THR A 383 13.33 -4.40 -13.64
C THR A 383 13.91 -3.79 -12.37
N ILE A 384 13.13 -3.00 -11.63
CA ILE A 384 13.52 -2.45 -10.32
C ILE A 384 13.79 -3.59 -9.32
N ALA A 385 12.91 -4.60 -9.25
CA ALA A 385 13.12 -5.78 -8.41
C ALA A 385 14.39 -6.55 -8.82
N ARG A 386 14.65 -6.69 -10.12
CA ARG A 386 15.88 -7.33 -10.63
C ARG A 386 17.14 -6.53 -10.29
N GLU A 387 17.12 -5.20 -10.45
CA GLU A 387 18.23 -4.32 -10.06
C GLU A 387 18.48 -4.35 -8.54
N GLU A 388 17.42 -4.36 -7.74
CA GLU A 388 17.56 -4.44 -6.28
C GLU A 388 18.11 -5.80 -5.86
N ASN A 389 17.57 -6.90 -6.36
CA ASN A 389 18.09 -8.24 -6.12
C ASN A 389 19.54 -8.39 -6.60
N GLN A 390 19.92 -7.81 -7.75
CA GLN A 390 21.31 -7.81 -8.22
C GLN A 390 22.23 -7.04 -7.26
N ARG A 391 21.82 -5.84 -6.79
CA ARG A 391 22.59 -5.09 -5.79
C ARG A 391 22.70 -5.83 -4.46
N GLN A 392 21.65 -6.55 -4.05
CA GLN A 392 21.67 -7.41 -2.87
C GLN A 392 22.62 -8.59 -3.06
N LEU A 393 22.62 -9.22 -4.23
CA LEU A 393 23.56 -10.29 -4.60
C LEU A 393 25.01 -9.80 -4.59
N ASP A 394 25.30 -8.62 -5.17
CA ASP A 394 26.65 -8.06 -5.21
C ASP A 394 27.18 -7.75 -3.79
N ASP A 395 26.35 -7.14 -2.95
CA ASP A 395 26.64 -6.87 -1.52
C ASP A 395 26.82 -8.17 -0.72
N LEU A 396 26.03 -9.20 -1.04
CA LEU A 396 26.08 -10.51 -0.41
C LEU A 396 27.31 -11.32 -0.84
N LYS A 397 27.74 -11.23 -2.10
CA LYS A 397 29.02 -11.78 -2.59
C LYS A 397 30.21 -11.08 -1.92
N ALA A 398 30.16 -9.75 -1.79
CA ALA A 398 31.19 -9.01 -1.08
C ALA A 398 31.26 -9.40 0.41
N ARG A 399 30.11 -9.60 1.06
CA ARG A 399 30.02 -10.09 2.45
C ARG A 399 30.52 -11.53 2.60
N TYR A 400 30.20 -12.41 1.65
CA TYR A 400 30.72 -13.77 1.59
C TYR A 400 32.24 -13.77 1.48
N GLN A 401 32.81 -13.01 0.56
CA GLN A 401 34.27 -12.87 0.43
C GLN A 401 34.90 -12.31 1.70
N GLN A 402 34.27 -11.31 2.33
CA GLN A 402 34.73 -10.78 3.62
C GLN A 402 34.73 -11.86 4.72
N LEU A 403 33.72 -12.73 4.78
CA LEU A 403 33.68 -13.85 5.73
C LEU A 403 34.77 -14.90 5.44
N VAL A 404 35.10 -15.15 4.17
CA VAL A 404 36.25 -16.00 3.80
C VAL A 404 37.58 -15.33 4.23
N ASP A 405 37.78 -14.06 3.87
CA ASP A 405 39.01 -13.30 4.15
C ASP A 405 39.26 -13.10 5.66
N GLU A 406 38.19 -12.93 6.45
CA GLU A 406 38.23 -12.83 7.91
C GLU A 406 38.26 -14.21 8.62
N GLY A 407 38.25 -15.32 7.86
CA GLY A 407 38.37 -16.68 8.38
C GLY A 407 37.08 -17.33 8.93
N TYR A 408 35.93 -16.68 8.79
CA TYR A 408 34.62 -17.25 9.17
C TYR A 408 34.18 -18.40 8.27
N ILE A 409 34.67 -18.46 7.04
CA ILE A 409 34.40 -19.55 6.09
C ILE A 409 35.73 -20.15 5.65
N ILE A 410 35.87 -21.47 5.76
CA ILE A 410 37.00 -22.21 5.21
C ILE A 410 36.65 -22.56 3.75
N PRO A 411 37.46 -22.16 2.75
CA PRO A 411 37.23 -22.55 1.36
C PRO A 411 37.07 -24.06 1.18
N ASP A 412 36.18 -24.48 0.28
CA ASP A 412 35.85 -25.87 -0.03
C ASP A 412 35.19 -26.68 1.11
N SER A 413 34.93 -26.09 2.29
CA SER A 413 34.20 -26.74 3.39
C SER A 413 32.71 -27.00 3.05
N GLU A 414 32.03 -27.87 3.81
CA GLU A 414 30.61 -28.16 3.57
C GLU A 414 29.73 -26.90 3.72
N GLU A 415 30.02 -26.00 4.66
CA GLU A 415 29.28 -24.74 4.77
C GLU A 415 29.59 -23.77 3.63
N ASP A 416 30.84 -23.78 3.13
CA ASP A 416 31.26 -22.98 1.97
C ASP A 416 30.56 -23.43 0.68
N GLN A 417 30.53 -24.74 0.43
CA GLN A 417 29.84 -25.34 -0.72
C GLN A 417 28.33 -25.09 -0.66
N ASN A 418 27.71 -25.26 0.52
CA ASN A 418 26.28 -24.99 0.70
C ASN A 418 25.94 -23.51 0.50
N LEU A 419 26.72 -22.59 1.09
CA LEU A 419 26.48 -21.16 0.93
C LEU A 419 26.73 -20.68 -0.51
N SER A 420 27.83 -21.14 -1.13
CA SER A 420 28.12 -20.91 -2.55
C SER A 420 27.01 -21.42 -3.46
N GLN A 421 26.41 -22.57 -3.16
CA GLN A 421 25.27 -23.09 -3.94
C GLN A 421 24.00 -22.24 -3.75
N ILE A 422 23.70 -21.73 -2.55
CA ILE A 422 22.56 -20.81 -2.35
C ILE A 422 22.77 -19.48 -3.09
N ILE A 423 24.00 -18.95 -3.09
CA ILE A 423 24.38 -17.75 -3.86
C ILE A 423 24.20 -17.99 -5.36
N LYS A 424 24.64 -19.16 -5.83
CA LYS A 424 24.47 -19.58 -7.23
C LYS A 424 23.00 -19.81 -7.61
N ASP A 425 22.19 -20.37 -6.73
CA ASP A 425 20.74 -20.50 -6.94
C ASP A 425 20.08 -19.11 -7.09
N ALA A 426 20.52 -18.11 -6.33
CA ALA A 426 20.06 -16.73 -6.48
C ALA A 426 20.50 -16.10 -7.81
N GLU A 427 21.73 -16.38 -8.27
CA GLU A 427 22.22 -15.99 -9.60
C GLU A 427 21.43 -16.63 -10.72
N ASP A 428 21.23 -17.95 -10.67
CA ASP A 428 20.50 -18.69 -11.69
C ASP A 428 19.02 -18.26 -11.70
N ALA A 429 18.41 -17.95 -10.56
CA ALA A 429 17.09 -17.32 -10.50
C ALA A 429 17.06 -15.94 -11.19
N LEU A 430 18.03 -15.06 -10.93
CA LEU A 430 18.12 -13.75 -11.59
C LEU A 430 18.39 -13.86 -13.10
N ASN A 431 19.21 -14.81 -13.53
CA ASN A 431 19.47 -15.11 -14.94
C ASN A 431 18.21 -15.61 -15.65
N ASN A 432 17.37 -16.37 -14.96
CA ASN A 432 16.08 -16.86 -15.44
C ASN A 432 14.92 -15.84 -15.29
N ASN A 433 15.17 -14.63 -14.76
CA ASN A 433 14.19 -13.60 -14.40
C ASN A 433 13.18 -14.00 -13.29
N ASP A 434 13.49 -15.02 -12.48
CA ASP A 434 12.70 -15.36 -11.30
C ASP A 434 13.11 -14.48 -10.11
N ASN A 435 12.60 -13.25 -10.09
CA ASN A 435 12.84 -12.28 -9.02
C ASN A 435 12.33 -12.74 -7.65
N ALA A 436 11.36 -13.66 -7.60
CA ALA A 436 10.79 -14.15 -6.35
C ALA A 436 11.72 -15.20 -5.70
N LEU A 437 12.13 -16.20 -6.47
CA LEU A 437 13.10 -17.21 -6.06
C LEU A 437 14.47 -16.58 -5.75
N ALA A 438 14.90 -15.60 -6.54
CA ALA A 438 16.12 -14.84 -6.28
C ALA A 438 16.10 -14.19 -4.89
N ARG A 439 15.00 -13.50 -4.53
CA ARG A 439 14.86 -12.87 -3.21
C ARG A 439 14.83 -13.90 -2.08
N GLU A 440 14.11 -15.01 -2.26
CA GLU A 440 14.09 -16.11 -1.29
C GLU A 440 15.50 -16.65 -1.01
N LYS A 441 16.30 -16.88 -2.06
CA LYS A 441 17.68 -17.35 -1.95
C LYS A 441 18.64 -16.33 -1.36
N LEU A 442 18.45 -15.04 -1.65
CA LEU A 442 19.19 -13.95 -0.99
C LEU A 442 18.85 -13.84 0.50
N GLU A 443 17.60 -14.07 0.91
CA GLU A 443 17.18 -14.11 2.32
C GLU A 443 17.67 -15.39 3.03
N GLU A 444 17.75 -16.52 2.33
CA GLU A 444 18.37 -17.76 2.82
C GLU A 444 19.88 -17.56 3.06
N ALA A 445 20.64 -17.11 2.06
CA ALA A 445 22.07 -16.86 2.19
C ALA A 445 22.40 -15.81 3.26
N ASN A 446 21.60 -14.74 3.40
CA ASN A 446 21.78 -13.76 4.49
C ASN A 446 21.58 -14.38 5.88
N ARG A 447 20.61 -15.29 6.06
CA ARG A 447 20.40 -16.01 7.33
C ARG A 447 21.59 -16.92 7.63
N THR A 448 22.07 -17.68 6.65
CA THR A 448 23.26 -18.54 6.79
C THR A 448 24.51 -17.73 7.13
N MET A 449 24.75 -16.59 6.47
CA MET A 449 25.87 -15.69 6.80
C MET A 449 25.75 -15.06 8.19
N ASN A 450 24.54 -14.75 8.66
CA ASN A 450 24.35 -14.27 10.03
C ASN A 450 24.70 -15.36 11.05
N ALA A 451 24.26 -16.61 10.82
CA ALA A 451 24.61 -17.74 11.68
C ALA A 451 26.12 -18.01 11.70
N ILE A 452 26.79 -18.01 10.53
CA ILE A 452 28.26 -18.13 10.42
C ILE A 452 28.97 -17.02 11.21
N TYR A 453 28.52 -15.78 11.07
CA TYR A 453 29.08 -14.64 11.78
C TYR A 453 28.83 -14.69 13.30
N GLU A 454 27.71 -15.27 13.74
CA GLU A 454 27.43 -15.55 15.15
C GLU A 454 28.32 -16.64 15.72
N MET A 455 28.67 -17.66 14.93
CA MET A 455 29.62 -18.74 15.30
C MET A 455 31.07 -18.25 15.42
N GLY A 456 31.49 -17.28 14.61
CA GLY A 456 32.83 -16.67 14.68
C GLY A 456 33.85 -17.20 13.67
N PRO A 457 35.07 -16.64 13.63
CA PRO A 457 36.10 -17.04 12.68
C PRO A 457 36.71 -18.41 13.04
N LYS A 458 36.71 -19.33 12.06
CA LYS A 458 37.40 -20.62 12.06
C LYS A 458 38.92 -20.41 11.87
N ARG A 459 39.75 -21.41 12.16
CA ARG A 459 41.23 -21.31 12.11
C ARG A 459 41.86 -22.37 11.19
N PRO A 460 43.06 -22.12 10.66
CA PRO A 460 43.83 -23.13 9.93
C PRO A 460 44.15 -24.31 10.86
N GLY A 461 43.49 -25.44 10.62
CA GLY A 461 43.49 -26.63 11.50
C GLY A 461 42.13 -27.32 11.54
N ASP A 462 41.04 -26.56 11.42
CA ASP A 462 39.64 -27.01 11.53
C ASP A 462 39.15 -27.93 10.38
N GLY A 463 40.03 -28.44 9.51
CA GLY A 463 39.65 -29.39 8.47
C GLY A 463 40.68 -29.67 7.36
N ASP A 464 41.75 -30.41 7.67
CA ASP A 464 42.15 -31.58 6.87
C ASP A 464 43.21 -32.41 7.63
N LEU A 465 42.85 -33.59 8.15
CA LEU A 465 43.81 -34.60 8.58
C LEU A 465 43.64 -35.86 7.73
N VAL A 466 44.62 -36.06 6.86
CA VAL A 466 44.73 -37.24 5.99
C VAL A 466 44.89 -38.49 6.86
N ASP A 467 44.07 -39.50 6.55
CA ASP A 467 44.13 -40.82 7.16
C ASP A 467 45.54 -41.44 7.04
N VAL A 468 46.15 -41.72 8.20
CA VAL A 468 47.28 -42.63 8.34
C VAL A 468 47.17 -43.38 9.67
N ASP A 469 46.76 -44.64 9.58
CA ASP A 469 46.97 -45.71 10.55
C ASP A 469 48.20 -45.49 11.45
N ASN A 470 48.03 -45.57 12.78
CA ASN A 470 48.51 -46.72 13.57
C ASN A 470 48.36 -46.50 15.09
N ASN A 471 47.45 -47.27 15.70
CA ASN A 471 47.51 -47.84 17.07
C ASN A 471 48.45 -47.20 18.12
N ASN A 472 47.89 -46.49 19.10
CA ASN A 472 48.05 -46.86 20.52
C ASN A 472 46.96 -46.25 21.40
N GLU A 473 46.71 -46.90 22.53
CA GLU A 473 45.63 -46.58 23.46
C GLU A 473 46.02 -45.40 24.37
N THR A 474 45.06 -44.49 24.63
CA THR A 474 45.14 -43.24 25.43
C THR A 474 45.65 -41.95 24.74
N GLY A 475 46.36 -42.02 23.61
CA GLY A 475 46.47 -40.91 22.64
C GLY A 475 47.06 -39.56 23.10
N GLN A 476 47.53 -39.42 24.33
CA GLN A 476 48.08 -38.17 24.88
C GLN A 476 49.60 -38.10 24.71
N ILE A 477 50.06 -37.08 23.99
CA ILE A 477 51.47 -36.78 23.72
C ILE A 477 51.83 -35.49 24.48
N ILE A 478 53.05 -35.35 24.99
CA ILE A 478 53.53 -34.05 25.49
C ILE A 478 54.19 -33.32 24.33
N ASP A 479 53.65 -32.17 23.94
CA ASP A 479 54.28 -31.31 22.94
C ASP A 479 55.62 -30.79 23.47
N ALA A 480 56.70 -31.06 22.74
CA ALA A 480 58.06 -30.78 23.18
C ALA A 480 58.45 -29.29 23.13
N THR A 481 57.60 -28.44 22.52
CA THR A 481 57.82 -26.99 22.34
C THR A 481 57.13 -26.18 23.43
N THR A 482 55.95 -26.63 23.85
CA THR A 482 55.01 -25.93 24.75
C THR A 482 54.88 -26.61 26.11
N GLY A 483 55.23 -27.90 26.22
CA GLY A 483 55.11 -28.71 27.44
C GLY A 483 53.69 -29.13 27.79
N GLN A 484 52.71 -28.90 26.91
CA GLN A 484 51.30 -29.25 27.15
C GLN A 484 50.97 -30.65 26.63
N THR A 485 49.96 -31.29 27.24
CA THR A 485 49.41 -32.56 26.75
C THR A 485 48.49 -32.29 25.55
N VAL A 486 48.77 -32.93 24.43
CA VAL A 486 48.01 -32.85 23.17
C VAL A 486 47.52 -34.24 22.74
N ASN A 487 46.45 -34.31 21.95
CA ASN A 487 45.98 -35.56 21.34
C ASN A 487 46.85 -35.94 20.12
N THR A 488 46.50 -37.03 19.43
CA THR A 488 47.15 -37.47 18.19
C THR A 488 47.05 -36.48 17.02
N GLU A 489 46.16 -35.49 17.11
CA GLU A 489 45.92 -34.45 16.13
C GLU A 489 46.66 -33.14 16.47
N GLY A 490 47.33 -33.08 17.63
CA GLY A 490 48.02 -31.89 18.13
C GLY A 490 47.16 -30.94 18.98
N LYS A 491 45.89 -31.25 19.23
CA LYS A 491 44.98 -30.42 20.05
C LYS A 491 45.26 -30.61 21.53
N VAL A 492 45.40 -29.51 22.28
CA VAL A 492 45.62 -29.50 23.72
C VAL A 492 44.44 -30.17 24.45
N THR A 493 44.74 -31.21 25.23
CA THR A 493 43.72 -32.05 25.90
C THR A 493 43.28 -31.57 27.28
N VAL A 494 43.94 -30.54 27.82
CA VAL A 494 43.58 -29.90 29.09
C VAL A 494 43.06 -28.50 28.79
N LEU A 495 41.80 -28.26 29.13
CA LEU A 495 41.13 -27.00 28.80
C LEU A 495 41.75 -25.81 29.56
N PRO A 496 41.66 -24.57 29.05
CA PRO A 496 42.22 -23.42 29.75
C PRO A 496 41.52 -23.17 31.09
N MET A 497 42.30 -22.85 32.13
CA MET A 497 41.79 -22.41 33.44
C MET A 497 41.59 -20.89 33.50
N TYR A 498 42.35 -20.13 32.72
CA TYR A 498 42.22 -18.68 32.62
C TYR A 498 41.95 -18.22 31.19
N TYR A 499 41.18 -17.16 31.03
CA TYR A 499 40.96 -16.48 29.74
C TYR A 499 41.17 -14.98 29.90
N THR A 500 42.00 -14.39 29.06
CA THR A 500 42.21 -12.93 29.00
C THR A 500 41.19 -12.32 28.07
N VAL A 501 40.33 -11.44 28.58
CA VAL A 501 39.30 -10.75 27.79
C VAL A 501 39.93 -9.90 26.70
N VAL A 502 39.43 -10.01 25.46
CA VAL A 502 39.94 -9.31 24.28
C VAL A 502 38.85 -8.40 23.70
N GLN A 503 39.21 -7.16 23.37
CA GLN A 503 38.33 -6.32 22.55
C GLN A 503 38.37 -6.82 21.10
N ARG A 504 37.20 -7.22 20.59
CA ARG A 504 37.05 -7.65 19.19
C ARG A 504 36.04 -6.74 18.49
N THR A 505 36.34 -6.37 17.27
CA THR A 505 35.40 -5.73 16.34
C THR A 505 35.05 -6.80 15.30
N PRO A 506 33.78 -6.99 14.94
CA PRO A 506 32.59 -6.18 15.29
C PRO A 506 31.89 -6.57 16.61
N LEU A 507 32.15 -7.75 17.16
CA LEU A 507 31.49 -8.25 18.38
C LEU A 507 32.54 -8.55 19.46
N THR A 508 32.60 -7.69 20.49
CA THR A 508 33.56 -7.84 21.58
C THR A 508 33.25 -9.04 22.48
N ASP A 509 34.25 -9.47 23.26
CA ASP A 509 34.06 -10.46 24.31
C ASP A 509 33.01 -9.98 25.34
N ALA A 510 32.11 -10.89 25.70
CA ALA A 510 31.13 -10.77 26.77
C ALA A 510 31.05 -12.12 27.48
N LEU A 511 30.60 -12.19 28.75
CA LEU A 511 30.56 -13.45 29.50
C LEU A 511 29.77 -14.56 28.77
N TRP A 512 28.69 -14.18 28.07
CA TRP A 512 27.91 -15.05 27.18
C TRP A 512 28.75 -15.65 26.04
N ARG A 513 29.51 -14.81 25.33
CA ARG A 513 30.38 -15.23 24.22
C ARG A 513 31.54 -16.09 24.70
N ILE A 514 32.13 -15.76 25.84
CA ILE A 514 33.26 -16.52 26.42
C ILE A 514 32.79 -17.92 26.85
N ALA A 515 31.61 -18.04 27.49
CA ALA A 515 31.04 -19.34 27.83
C ALA A 515 30.70 -20.20 26.59
N GLY A 516 30.27 -19.53 25.50
CA GLY A 516 29.95 -20.16 24.22
C GLY A 516 31.15 -20.70 23.43
N TYR A 517 32.39 -20.37 23.79
CA TYR A 517 33.55 -20.97 23.12
C TYR A 517 33.60 -22.49 23.38
N SER A 518 33.89 -23.25 22.32
CA SER A 518 33.90 -24.72 22.34
C SER A 518 34.86 -25.30 23.38
N PHE A 519 36.04 -24.71 23.55
CA PHE A 519 37.06 -25.05 24.56
C PHE A 519 36.77 -24.47 25.98
N ILE A 520 35.67 -23.73 26.14
CA ILE A 520 35.19 -23.23 27.44
C ILE A 520 34.07 -24.13 27.93
N TYR A 521 32.82 -23.89 27.54
CA TYR A 521 31.70 -24.76 27.92
C TYR A 521 30.87 -25.26 26.74
N ASN A 522 31.16 -24.79 25.52
CA ASN A 522 30.34 -25.03 24.32
C ASN A 522 28.85 -24.64 24.49
N ASP A 523 28.55 -23.80 25.49
CA ASP A 523 27.19 -23.39 25.86
C ASP A 523 27.23 -21.96 26.41
N PRO A 524 26.75 -20.97 25.63
CA PRO A 524 26.69 -19.57 26.06
C PRO A 524 25.86 -19.34 27.32
N ILE A 525 24.90 -20.22 27.63
CA ILE A 525 24.05 -20.11 28.83
C ILE A 525 24.90 -20.28 30.10
N GLN A 526 26.05 -20.97 30.05
CA GLN A 526 26.94 -21.17 31.21
C GLN A 526 27.69 -19.90 31.66
N TRP A 527 27.43 -18.73 31.06
CA TRP A 527 28.02 -17.43 31.43
C TRP A 527 27.88 -17.10 32.92
N TYR A 528 26.81 -17.55 33.58
CA TYR A 528 26.60 -17.35 35.01
C TYR A 528 27.70 -18.00 35.86
N ARG A 529 28.36 -19.06 35.37
CA ARG A 529 29.52 -19.70 36.04
C ARG A 529 30.74 -18.81 36.00
N LEU A 530 31.03 -18.21 34.85
CA LEU A 530 32.10 -17.23 34.68
C LEU A 530 31.82 -16.00 35.55
N TYR A 531 30.59 -15.49 35.58
CA TYR A 531 30.20 -14.40 36.47
C TYR A 531 30.42 -14.75 37.94
N GLN A 532 29.89 -15.88 38.42
CA GLN A 532 29.99 -16.28 39.83
C GLN A 532 31.44 -16.50 40.28
N ALA A 533 32.27 -17.16 39.46
CA ALA A 533 33.68 -17.38 39.78
C ALA A 533 34.51 -16.09 39.79
N ASN A 534 34.17 -15.13 38.92
CA ASN A 534 34.96 -13.90 38.75
C ASN A 534 34.37 -12.66 39.40
N ARG A 535 33.20 -12.76 40.06
CA ARG A 535 32.45 -11.63 40.61
C ARG A 535 33.32 -10.66 41.43
N ASN A 536 34.25 -11.20 42.22
CA ASN A 536 35.14 -10.42 43.10
C ASN A 536 36.33 -9.77 42.38
N VAL A 537 36.58 -10.11 41.12
CA VAL A 537 37.64 -9.52 40.26
C VAL A 537 37.05 -8.73 39.08
N LEU A 538 35.73 -8.65 38.94
CA LEU A 538 35.08 -7.72 38.01
C LEU A 538 35.23 -6.29 38.51
N ARG A 539 35.28 -5.32 37.57
CA ARG A 539 35.30 -3.89 37.90
C ARG A 539 34.04 -3.45 38.67
N ASP A 540 32.89 -4.02 38.31
CA ASP A 540 31.65 -3.89 39.06
C ASP A 540 31.14 -5.29 39.45
N PRO A 541 31.32 -5.71 40.71
CA PRO A 541 30.84 -7.00 41.21
C PRO A 541 29.33 -7.22 41.16
N ASN A 542 28.51 -6.23 40.77
CA ASN A 542 27.05 -6.39 40.63
C ASN A 542 26.58 -6.34 39.18
N ASN A 543 27.46 -6.06 38.22
CA ASN A 543 27.13 -5.92 36.81
C ASN A 543 27.79 -7.04 35.98
N PRO A 544 27.04 -8.09 35.58
CA PRO A 544 27.57 -9.17 34.74
C PRO A 544 27.87 -8.74 33.30
N ASP A 545 27.29 -7.64 32.84
CA ASP A 545 27.39 -7.19 31.44
C ASP A 545 28.68 -6.39 31.17
N LEU A 546 29.47 -6.11 32.22
CA LEU A 546 30.67 -5.27 32.15
C LEU A 546 31.96 -6.04 32.48
N ILE A 547 32.65 -6.49 31.44
CA ILE A 547 34.03 -7.00 31.50
C ILE A 547 34.97 -6.10 30.70
N LEU A 548 36.24 -6.03 31.08
CA LEU A 548 37.23 -5.16 30.43
C LEU A 548 38.30 -5.94 29.66
N PRO A 549 38.78 -5.44 28.50
CA PRO A 549 39.94 -5.99 27.81
C PRO A 549 41.18 -6.07 28.73
N GLY A 550 41.94 -7.16 28.62
CA GLY A 550 43.09 -7.46 29.49
C GLY A 550 42.71 -8.04 30.86
N GLN A 551 41.44 -8.09 31.23
CA GLN A 551 40.99 -8.73 32.46
C GLN A 551 41.12 -10.26 32.34
N VAL A 552 41.71 -10.90 33.36
CA VAL A 552 41.88 -12.36 33.40
C VAL A 552 40.71 -12.98 34.15
N LEU A 553 39.92 -13.81 33.48
CA LEU A 553 38.81 -14.56 34.04
C LEU A 553 39.25 -16.00 34.37
N THR A 554 38.92 -16.47 35.57
CA THR A 554 38.99 -17.88 35.98
C THR A 554 37.80 -18.64 35.42
N ILE A 555 38.04 -19.76 34.74
CA ILE A 555 37.02 -20.64 34.21
C ILE A 555 36.88 -21.82 35.18
N PRO A 556 35.83 -21.89 36.01
CA PRO A 556 35.65 -23.03 36.90
C PRO A 556 35.37 -24.30 36.11
N SER A 557 35.89 -25.43 36.59
CA SER A 557 35.55 -26.75 36.08
C SER A 557 34.02 -26.97 36.11
N MET A 558 33.47 -27.48 35.01
CA MET A 558 32.10 -27.96 34.90
C MET A 558 32.10 -29.49 34.77
N ASN A 559 31.41 -30.17 35.69
CA ASN A 559 31.36 -31.63 35.83
C ASN A 559 32.68 -32.31 36.26
N GLY A 560 33.80 -31.60 36.43
CA GLY A 560 35.06 -32.16 36.95
C GLY A 560 36.09 -32.54 35.87
N GLU A 561 36.01 -31.90 34.70
CA GLU A 561 37.07 -31.89 33.69
C GLU A 561 38.32 -31.15 34.18
N GLU A 562 39.49 -31.52 33.67
CA GLU A 562 40.74 -30.87 34.05
C GLU A 562 40.91 -29.52 33.33
N ARG A 563 41.38 -28.52 34.07
CA ARG A 563 41.74 -27.20 33.55
C ARG A 563 43.11 -26.75 34.05
N ALA A 564 43.91 -26.20 33.16
CA ALA A 564 45.23 -25.65 33.48
C ALA A 564 45.58 -24.47 32.56
N GLY A 565 46.57 -23.67 32.99
CA GLY A 565 47.13 -22.59 32.18
C GLY A 565 46.15 -21.45 31.84
N THR A 566 46.65 -20.53 31.02
CA THR A 566 45.86 -19.48 30.39
C THR A 566 45.63 -19.86 28.93
N TYR A 567 44.45 -19.56 28.41
CA TYR A 567 44.10 -19.72 27.00
C TYR A 567 45.13 -19.02 26.11
N ASP A 568 45.80 -19.82 25.26
CA ASP A 568 46.68 -19.31 24.21
C ASP A 568 45.93 -19.30 22.87
N PRO A 569 45.72 -18.15 22.22
CA PRO A 569 45.06 -18.10 20.91
C PRO A 569 45.88 -18.77 19.78
N ASN A 570 47.14 -19.11 20.01
CA ASN A 570 47.98 -19.83 19.05
C ASN A 570 47.90 -21.37 19.21
N MET A 571 47.15 -21.85 20.21
CA MET A 571 46.93 -23.28 20.45
C MET A 571 45.52 -23.66 20.06
N GLU A 572 45.38 -24.85 19.46
CA GLU A 572 44.10 -25.51 19.30
C GLU A 572 43.83 -26.38 20.53
N TYR A 573 42.65 -26.23 21.14
CA TYR A 573 42.22 -27.02 22.28
C TYR A 573 41.11 -27.97 21.83
N ILE A 574 41.02 -29.13 22.46
CA ILE A 574 39.82 -29.96 22.34
C ILE A 574 38.58 -29.18 22.81
N THR A 575 37.42 -29.55 22.30
CA THR A 575 36.13 -29.04 22.79
C THR A 575 35.84 -29.54 24.21
N TYR A 576 34.93 -28.86 24.89
CA TYR A 576 34.41 -29.26 26.20
C TYR A 576 33.80 -30.66 26.17
N ASP A 577 33.09 -31.00 25.09
CA ASP A 577 32.44 -32.32 24.93
C ASP A 577 33.48 -33.45 24.73
N GLU A 578 34.53 -33.20 23.95
CA GLU A 578 35.67 -34.12 23.82
C GLU A 578 36.44 -34.29 25.14
N ALA A 579 36.61 -33.22 25.92
CA ALA A 579 37.22 -33.29 27.24
C ALA A 579 36.39 -34.17 28.21
N MET A 580 35.07 -34.09 28.12
CA MET A 580 34.15 -34.95 28.88
C MET A 580 34.22 -36.41 28.43
N ILE A 581 34.37 -36.69 27.13
CA ILE A 581 34.57 -38.05 26.59
C ILE A 581 35.89 -38.64 27.08
N LEU A 582 37.01 -37.91 26.94
CA LEU A 582 38.34 -38.34 27.39
C LEU A 582 38.37 -38.62 28.90
N ARG A 583 37.77 -37.73 29.70
CA ARG A 583 37.65 -37.92 31.15
C ARG A 583 36.86 -39.18 31.50
N ASN A 584 35.77 -39.46 30.80
CA ASN A 584 34.98 -40.68 31.03
C ASN A 584 35.79 -41.96 30.67
N GLN A 585 36.57 -41.93 29.59
CA GLN A 585 37.47 -43.01 29.22
C GLN A 585 38.57 -43.23 30.28
N GLN A 586 39.21 -42.16 30.75
CA GLN A 586 40.21 -42.22 31.83
C GLN A 586 39.63 -42.80 33.13
N GLN A 587 38.42 -42.41 33.52
CA GLN A 587 37.76 -42.93 34.73
C GLN A 587 37.42 -44.42 34.60
N ASN A 588 36.95 -44.87 33.44
CA ASN A 588 36.72 -46.30 33.18
C ASN A 588 38.03 -47.11 33.22
N ASN A 589 39.10 -46.59 32.61
CA ASN A 589 40.42 -47.24 32.59
C ASN A 589 41.09 -47.29 33.98
N ALA A 590 40.77 -46.36 34.87
CA ALA A 590 41.21 -46.39 36.27
C ALA A 590 40.41 -47.37 37.15
N GLN A 591 39.18 -47.73 36.74
CA GLN A 591 38.33 -48.72 37.41
C GLN A 591 38.61 -50.16 36.98
N THR A 592 39.18 -50.38 35.79
CA THR A 592 39.58 -51.72 35.30
C THR A 592 40.99 -52.15 35.74
N ASN A 593 41.77 -51.24 36.33
CA ASN A 593 43.15 -51.46 36.77
C ASN A 593 43.34 -51.39 38.31
N ASN A 594 42.23 -51.40 39.07
CA ASN A 594 42.18 -51.59 40.53
C ASN A 594 41.32 -52.81 40.87
#